data_AF-A0A1V4Y982-F1
#
_entry.id   AF-A0A1V4Y982-F1
#
_cell.length_a   1.000
_cell.length_b   1.000
_cell.length_c   1.000
_cell.angle_alpha   90.00
_cell.angle_beta   90.00
_cell.angle_gamma   90.00
#
_symmetry.space_group_name_H-M   'P 1'
#
loop_
_entity.id
_entity.type
_entity.pdbx_description
1 polymer ?
#
loop_
_entity_poly.entity_id
_entity_poly.type
_entity_poly.pdbx_seq_one_letter_code
_entity_poly.pdbx_strand_id
1 'polypeptide(L)'
;MLFLGISYLFIAIIELFHALAYKGIEVFPAQDADLPTQLWIGTRYLEAATFLIAPMIMKKELKAYSTLGIYAIIRTILLVSIFSNNFPACYIEDTGLTTFKIYS
;
A
#
# COMPACT_ATOMS: atom_id res chain seq x y z
N MET A 1 15.21 -6.07 13.28
CA MET A 1 15.63 -5.40 12.03
C MET A 1 15.23 -6.16 10.76
N LEU A 2 15.53 -7.46 10.62
CA LEU A 2 15.22 -8.22 9.39
C LEU A 2 13.73 -8.19 8.98
N PHE A 3 12.80 -8.27 9.94
CA PHE A 3 11.37 -8.15 9.65
C PHE A 3 11.04 -6.84 8.93
N LEU A 4 11.43 -5.71 9.51
CA LEU A 4 11.21 -4.39 8.91
C LEU A 4 11.88 -4.30 7.53
N GLY A 5 13.11 -4.79 7.37
CA GLY A 5 13.76 -4.80 6.06
C GLY A 5 12.95 -5.55 4.99
N ILE A 6 12.42 -6.73 5.33
CA ILE A 6 11.53 -7.48 4.43
C ILE A 6 10.25 -6.70 4.16
N SER A 7 9.60 -6.14 5.19
CA SER A 7 8.36 -5.38 5.04
C SER A 7 8.54 -4.17 4.11
N TYR A 8 9.60 -3.39 4.35
CA TYR A 8 9.91 -2.18 3.59
C TYR A 8 10.29 -2.46 2.14
N LEU A 9 10.84 -3.64 1.82
CA LEU A 9 11.05 -4.06 0.44
C LEU A 9 9.72 -4.07 -0.33
N PHE A 10 8.65 -4.63 0.24
CA PHE A 10 7.35 -4.70 -0.44
C PHE A 10 6.57 -3.38 -0.39
N ILE A 11 6.68 -2.65 0.72
CA ILE A 11 6.11 -1.29 0.85
C ILE A 11 6.71 -0.37 -0.22
N ALA A 12 8.04 -0.39 -0.41
CA ALA A 12 8.72 0.42 -1.42
C ALA A 12 8.23 0.13 -2.84
N ILE A 13 7.82 -1.11 -3.14
CA ILE A 13 7.23 -1.44 -4.42
C ILE A 13 5.86 -0.76 -4.59
N ILE A 14 5.03 -0.68 -3.55
CA ILE A 14 3.74 0.03 -3.64
C ILE A 14 3.98 1.54 -3.77
N GLU A 15 4.94 2.09 -3.04
CA GLU A 15 5.37 3.49 -3.18
C GLU A 15 5.89 3.81 -4.59
N LEU A 16 6.58 2.87 -5.25
CA LEU A 16 6.96 3.04 -6.64
C LEU A 16 5.74 3.15 -7.56
N PHE A 17 4.72 2.30 -7.35
CA PHE A 17 3.47 2.39 -8.13
C PHE A 17 2.75 3.72 -7.85
N HIS A 18 2.70 4.15 -6.59
CA HIS A 18 2.16 5.45 -6.20
C HIS A 18 2.90 6.59 -6.90
N ALA A 19 4.23 6.58 -6.90
CA ALA A 19 5.06 7.54 -7.60
C ALA A 19 4.71 7.59 -9.10
N LEU A 20 4.62 6.44 -9.77
CA LEU A 20 4.25 6.36 -11.19
C LEU A 20 2.81 6.75 -11.48
N ALA A 21 1.92 6.67 -10.48
CA ALA A 21 0.52 7.07 -10.59
C ALA A 21 0.29 8.58 -10.36
N TYR A 22 1.34 9.35 -10.04
CA TYR A 22 1.18 10.80 -9.96
C TYR A 22 0.77 11.39 -11.31
N LYS A 23 -0.17 12.33 -11.23
CA LYS A 23 -0.64 13.12 -12.36
C LYS A 23 0.55 13.78 -13.07
N GLY A 24 0.64 13.57 -14.38
CA GLY A 24 1.71 14.11 -15.24
C GLY A 24 2.87 13.15 -15.54
N ILE A 25 2.92 11.95 -14.95
CA ILE A 25 3.88 10.90 -15.34
C ILE A 25 3.34 9.99 -16.46
N GLU A 26 2.02 9.97 -16.66
CA GLU A 26 1.34 9.33 -17.81
C GLU A 26 1.59 7.81 -18.00
N VAL A 27 1.97 7.10 -16.93
CA VAL A 27 2.15 5.63 -16.96
C VAL A 27 0.82 4.88 -16.91
N PHE A 28 -0.17 5.41 -16.19
CA PHE A 28 -1.51 4.82 -16.06
C PHE A 28 -2.55 5.65 -16.82
N PRO A 29 -3.58 5.02 -17.40
CA PRO A 29 -4.56 5.71 -18.26
C PRO A 29 -5.48 6.67 -17.49
N ALA A 30 -5.80 6.37 -16.22
CA ALA A 30 -6.52 7.29 -15.35
C ALA A 30 -5.57 8.39 -14.85
N GLN A 31 -5.96 9.65 -15.06
CA GLN A 31 -5.19 10.85 -14.67
C GLN A 31 -5.87 11.65 -13.55
N ASP A 32 -6.82 11.03 -12.86
CA ASP A 32 -7.42 11.58 -11.65
C ASP A 32 -6.49 11.41 -10.44
N ALA A 33 -6.88 12.00 -9.31
CA ALA A 33 -6.13 11.89 -8.07
C ALA A 33 -6.48 10.61 -7.28
N ASP A 34 -7.38 9.75 -7.77
CA ASP A 34 -7.88 8.64 -6.98
C ASP A 34 -6.86 7.51 -6.88
N LEU A 35 -6.37 7.00 -8.01
CA LEU A 35 -5.36 5.93 -8.04
C LEU A 35 -4.11 6.22 -7.18
N PRO A 36 -3.41 7.37 -7.31
CA PRO A 36 -2.28 7.66 -6.45
C PRO A 36 -2.69 7.75 -4.97
N THR A 37 -3.87 8.29 -4.67
CA THR A 37 -4.38 8.39 -3.30
C THR A 37 -4.71 7.01 -2.70
N GLN A 38 -5.29 6.10 -3.48
CA GLN A 38 -5.56 4.72 -3.07
C GLN A 38 -4.26 3.95 -2.77
N LEU A 39 -3.24 4.12 -3.61
CA LEU A 39 -1.92 3.52 -3.40
C LEU A 39 -1.24 4.09 -2.15
N TRP A 40 -1.34 5.41 -1.93
CA TRP A 40 -0.81 6.06 -0.73
C TRP A 40 -1.44 5.52 0.55
N ILE A 41 -2.78 5.44 0.60
CA ILE A 41 -3.46 4.95 1.81
C ILE A 41 -3.21 3.45 2.03
N GLY A 42 -3.15 2.66 0.96
CA GLY A 42 -2.79 1.25 1.01
C GLY A 42 -1.41 1.03 1.62
N THR A 43 -0.42 1.85 1.22
CA THR A 43 0.90 1.85 1.83
C THR A 43 0.85 2.19 3.32
N ARG A 44 0.13 3.25 3.71
CA ARG A 44 0.07 3.68 5.12
C ARG A 44 -0.55 2.63 6.03
N TYR A 45 -1.59 1.93 5.55
CA TYR A 45 -2.14 0.80 6.31
C TYR A 45 -1.14 -0.34 6.47
N LEU A 46 -0.41 -0.69 5.42
CA LEU A 46 0.61 -1.74 5.49
C LEU A 46 1.75 -1.34 6.44
N GLU A 47 2.24 -0.11 6.35
CA GLU A 47 3.26 0.45 7.26
C GLU A 47 2.81 0.45 8.72
N ALA A 48 1.60 0.95 8.99
CA ALA A 48 1.04 0.99 10.33
C ALA A 48 0.90 -0.41 10.93
N ALA A 49 0.41 -1.38 10.14
CA ALA A 49 0.33 -2.78 10.55
C ALA A 49 1.72 -3.38 10.79
N THR A 50 2.69 -3.12 9.91
CA THR A 50 4.08 -3.54 10.09
C THR A 50 4.64 -3.02 11.42
N PHE A 51 4.46 -1.73 11.73
CA PHE A 51 4.96 -1.14 12.97
C PHE A 51 4.23 -1.66 14.21
N LEU A 52 2.93 -1.91 14.11
CA LEU A 52 2.15 -2.49 15.21
C LEU A 52 2.60 -3.92 15.53
N ILE A 53 2.91 -4.71 14.50
CA ILE A 53 3.36 -6.12 14.63
C ILE A 53 4.82 -6.19 15.07
N ALA A 54 5.67 -5.27 14.63
CA ALA A 54 7.11 -5.27 14.89
C ALA A 54 7.50 -5.57 16.36
N PRO A 55 6.96 -4.88 17.40
CA PRO A 55 7.33 -5.17 18.78
C PRO A 55 6.93 -6.58 19.25
N MET A 56 5.85 -7.15 18.70
CA MET A 56 5.35 -8.49 19.09
C MET A 56 6.27 -9.63 18.64
N ILE A 57 7.10 -9.38 17.62
CA ILE A 57 8.00 -10.37 17.03
C ILE A 57 9.48 -10.08 17.30
N MET A 58 9.81 -8.97 17.97
CA MET A 58 11.20 -8.61 18.30
C MET A 58 11.94 -9.70 19.10
N LYS A 59 11.22 -10.47 19.92
CA LYS A 59 11.79 -11.55 20.75
C LYS A 59 11.68 -12.95 20.13
N LYS A 60 11.14 -13.06 18.91
CA LYS A 60 10.89 -14.34 18.24
C LYS A 60 11.91 -14.57 17.12
N GLU A 61 12.26 -15.82 16.89
CA GLU A 61 13.01 -16.20 15.69
C GLU A 61 12.16 -15.95 14.45
N LEU A 62 12.66 -15.10 13.55
CA LEU A 62 11.96 -14.74 12.33
C LEU A 62 12.24 -15.78 11.24
N LYS A 63 11.19 -16.41 10.72
CA LYS A 63 11.28 -17.24 9.52
C LYS A 63 11.26 -16.33 8.28
N ALA A 64 12.43 -16.01 7.74
CA ALA A 64 12.60 -15.05 6.65
C ALA A 64 11.75 -15.42 5.41
N TYR A 65 11.82 -16.67 4.94
CA TYR A 65 11.06 -17.12 3.77
C TYR A 65 9.54 -17.03 3.96
N SER A 66 9.03 -17.40 5.13
CA SER A 66 7.61 -17.25 5.45
C SER A 66 7.19 -15.78 5.48
N THR A 67 8.03 -14.91 6.04
CA THR A 67 7.77 -13.46 6.10
C THR A 67 7.75 -12.85 4.71
N LEU A 68 8.70 -13.22 3.84
CA LEU A 68 8.73 -12.83 2.44
C LEU A 68 7.45 -13.25 1.71
N GLY A 69 7.04 -14.52 1.85
CA GLY A 69 5.83 -15.04 1.24
C GLY A 69 4.56 -14.31 1.69
N ILE A 70 4.44 -14.04 2.99
CA ILE A 70 3.30 -13.29 3.57
C ILE A 70 3.22 -11.88 2.98
N TYR A 71 4.32 -11.11 2.99
CA TYR A 71 4.30 -9.76 2.44
C TYR A 71 4.10 -9.74 0.93
N ALA A 72 4.63 -10.72 0.19
CA ALA A 72 4.37 -10.85 -1.25
C ALA A 72 2.88 -11.05 -1.54
N ILE A 73 2.21 -11.90 -0.77
CA ILE A 73 0.77 -12.15 -0.88
C ILE A 73 -0.02 -10.89 -0.53
N ILE A 74 0.26 -10.27 0.62
CA ILE A 74 -0.45 -9.06 1.08
C ILE A 74 -0.32 -7.93 0.05
N ARG A 75 0.90 -7.65 -0.41
CA ARG A 75 1.16 -6.62 -1.44
C ARG A 75 0.41 -6.94 -2.73
N THR A 76 0.37 -8.21 -3.15
CA THR A 76 -0.34 -8.62 -4.37
C THR A 76 -1.85 -8.43 -4.23
N ILE A 77 -2.44 -8.87 -3.11
CA ILE A 77 -3.87 -8.68 -2.83
C ILE A 77 -4.24 -7.21 -2.83
N LEU A 78 -3.42 -6.36 -2.17
CA LEU A 78 -3.67 -4.93 -2.11
C LEU A 78 -3.65 -4.29 -3.50
N LEU A 79 -2.62 -4.55 -4.31
CA LEU A 79 -2.56 -4.00 -5.67
C LEU A 79 -3.68 -4.53 -6.55
N VAL A 80 -4.00 -5.82 -6.48
CA VAL A 80 -5.13 -6.39 -7.25
C VAL A 80 -6.43 -5.70 -6.84
N SER A 81 -6.66 -5.46 -5.55
CA SER A 81 -7.84 -4.74 -5.06
C SER A 81 -7.94 -3.33 -5.65
N ILE A 82 -6.83 -2.59 -5.66
CA ILE A 82 -6.76 -1.22 -6.19
C ILE A 82 -7.02 -1.21 -7.70
N PHE A 83 -6.24 -1.98 -8.46
CA PHE A 83 -6.34 -1.98 -9.93
C PHE A 83 -7.60 -2.66 -10.49
N SER A 84 -8.32 -3.42 -9.66
CA SER A 84 -9.60 -4.04 -10.05
C SER A 84 -10.83 -3.24 -9.61
N ASN A 85 -10.66 -2.00 -9.12
CA ASN A 85 -11.73 -1.15 -8.58
C ASN A 85 -12.51 -1.75 -7.39
N ASN A 86 -11.92 -2.72 -6.68
CA ASN A 86 -12.49 -3.29 -5.46
C ASN A 86 -12.06 -2.52 -4.20
N PHE A 87 -11.07 -1.64 -4.32
CA PHE A 87 -10.64 -0.74 -3.25
C PHE A 87 -11.57 0.47 -3.16
N PRO A 88 -11.87 0.98 -1.96
CA PRO A 88 -12.75 2.16 -1.83
C PRO A 88 -12.16 3.38 -2.52
N ALA A 89 -13.00 4.09 -3.28
CA ALA A 89 -12.64 5.37 -3.86
C ALA A 89 -12.17 6.34 -2.76
N CYS A 90 -11.03 6.99 -2.99
CA CYS A 90 -10.43 7.98 -2.11
C CYS A 90 -10.65 9.41 -2.61
N TYR A 91 -10.88 9.57 -3.91
CA TYR A 91 -11.17 10.82 -4.58
C TYR A 91 -12.21 10.61 -5.68
N ILE A 92 -13.12 11.57 -5.84
CA ILE A 92 -14.08 11.61 -6.94
C ILE A 92 -13.94 12.97 -7.61
N GLU A 93 -13.82 12.99 -8.94
CA GLU A 93 -13.75 14.23 -9.71
C GLU A 93 -14.97 15.12 -9.42
N ASP A 94 -14.76 16.43 -9.36
CA ASP A 94 -15.73 17.47 -8.96
C ASP A 94 -16.25 17.41 -7.51
N THR A 95 -16.13 16.28 -6.81
CA THR A 95 -16.58 16.12 -5.41
C THR A 95 -15.43 16.24 -4.41
N GLY A 96 -14.21 15.89 -4.80
CA GLY A 96 -13.02 15.93 -3.95
C GLY A 96 -12.80 14.62 -3.19
N LEU A 97 -12.21 14.72 -1.99
CA LEU A 97 -11.89 13.56 -1.15
C LEU A 97 -13.15 12.85 -0.64
N THR A 98 -13.13 11.53 -0.64
CA THR A 98 -14.24 10.74 -0.10
C THR A 98 -14.19 10.65 1.42
N THR A 99 -15.32 10.32 2.03
CA THR A 99 -15.41 10.01 3.46
C THR A 99 -14.44 8.92 3.89
N PHE A 100 -14.22 7.92 3.05
CA PHE A 100 -13.22 6.88 3.31
C PHE A 100 -11.84 7.50 3.49
N LYS A 101 -11.42 8.36 2.56
CA LYS A 101 -10.10 8.98 2.63
C LYS A 101 -9.92 9.93 3.81
N ILE A 102 -11.00 10.60 4.24
CA ILE A 102 -10.95 11.54 5.36
C ILE A 102 -10.69 10.83 6.70
N TYR A 103 -11.28 9.64 6.90
CA TYR A 103 -11.13 8.90 8.16
C TYR A 103 -9.96 7.90 8.17
N SER A 104 -9.48 7.48 6.99
CA SER A 104 -8.37 6.54 6.80
C SER A 104 -7.00 7.16 7.05
#